data_AF-A0A1G2P4M0-F1
#
_entry.id   AF-A0A1G2P4M0-F1
#
_cell.length_a   1.000
_cell.length_b   1.000
_cell.length_c   1.000
_cell.angle_alpha   90.00
_cell.angle_beta   90.00
_cell.angle_gamma   90.00
#
_symmetry.space_group_name_H-M   'P 1'
#
loop_
_entity.id
_entity.type
_entity.pdbx_description
1 polymer ?
#
loop_
_entity_poly.entity_id
_entity_poly.type
_entity_poly.pdbx_seq_one_letter_code
_entity_poly.pdbx_strand_id
1 'polypeptide(L)' 'MKNLHLVAWILLVVGGLNWLLVGLGGSGWDLVSYLGGTLSSLVYILVGLSAVYEIATHKKNCKNCEKSTSPAQ' A
#
# COMPACT_ATOMS: atom_id res chain seq x y z
N MET A 1 -14.66 -3.43 -9.96
CA MET A 1 -13.28 -3.26 -9.46
C MET A 1 -13.16 -2.45 -8.15
N LYS A 2 -14.22 -2.23 -7.36
CA LYS A 2 -14.14 -1.50 -6.08
C LYS A 2 -13.49 -2.32 -4.96
N ASN A 3 -13.78 -3.61 -4.91
CA ASN A 3 -13.31 -4.50 -3.84
C ASN A 3 -11.79 -4.76 -3.94
N LEU A 4 -11.26 -4.96 -5.16
CA LEU A 4 -9.81 -5.12 -5.36
C LEU A 4 -9.03 -3.87 -4.98
N HIS A 5 -9.55 -2.68 -5.28
CA HIS A 5 -8.93 -1.43 -4.85
C HIS A 5 -8.96 -1.27 -3.33
N LEU A 6 -10.10 -1.57 -2.68
CA LEU A 6 -10.21 -1.47 -1.23
C LEU A 6 -9.26 -2.46 -0.53
N VAL A 7 -9.15 -3.68 -1.04
CA VAL A 7 -8.22 -4.69 -0.51
C VAL A 7 -6.77 -4.25 -0.70
N ALA A 8 -6.38 -3.77 -1.89
CA ALA A 8 -5.03 -3.26 -2.14
C ALA A 8 -4.70 -2.06 -1.22
N TRP A 9 -5.66 -1.15 -1.02
CA TRP A 9 -5.50 0.02 -0.16
C TRP A 9 -5.33 -0.36 1.30
N ILE A 10 -6.12 -1.31 1.80
CA ILE A 10 -5.97 -1.85 3.16
C ILE A 10 -4.61 -2.54 3.32
N LEU A 11 -4.20 -3.39 2.37
CA LEU A 11 -2.88 -4.06 2.42
C LEU A 11 -1.74 -3.04 2.42
N LEU A 12 -1.85 -1.98 1.62
CA LEU A 12 -0.86 -0.91 1.55
C LEU A 12 -0.80 -0.12 2.86
N VAL A 13 -1.95 0.27 3.41
CA VAL A 13 -2.04 1.00 4.69
C VAL A 13 -1.46 0.15 5.82
N VAL A 14 -1.83 -1.12 5.92
CA VAL A 14 -1.31 -2.03 6.96
C VAL A 14 0.20 -2.24 6.81
N GLY A 15 0.69 -2.46 5.59
CA GLY A 15 2.12 -2.58 5.30
C GLY A 15 2.89 -1.30 5.61
N GLY A 16 2.34 -0.14 5.23
CA GLY A 16 2.91 1.18 5.52
C GLY A 16 2.92 1.50 7.01
N LEU A 17 1.88 1.11 7.76
CA LEU A 17 1.83 1.27 9.20
C LEU A 17 2.88 0.38 9.90
N ASN A 18 3.10 -0.86 9.43
CA ASN A 18 4.21 -1.69 9.91
C ASN A 18 5.55 -0.98 9.67
N TRP A 19 5.80 -0.49 8.46
CA TRP A 19 7.03 0.25 8.14
C TRP A 19 7.18 1.53 8.96
N LEU A 20 6.09 2.22 9.30
CA LEU A 20 6.12 3.38 10.20
C LEU A 20 6.55 2.98 11.62
N LEU A 21 6.01 1.88 12.14
CA LEU A 21 6.41 1.32 13.44
C LEU A 21 7.90 0.95 13.45
N VAL A 22 8.42 0.40 12.36
CA VAL A 22 9.84 0.06 12.20
C VAL A 22 10.71 1.31 12.11
N GLY A 23 10.26 2.35 11.41
CA GLY A 23 10.97 3.62 11.34
C GLY A 23 11.02 4.37 12.68
N LEU A 24 9.97 4.25 13.50
CA LEU A 24 9.87 4.90 14.82
C LEU A 24 10.51 4.08 15.95
N GLY A 25 10.41 2.75 15.90
CA GLY A 25 10.83 1.83 16.96
C GLY A 25 12.05 0.97 16.61
N GLY A 26 12.58 1.09 15.39
CA GLY A 26 13.67 0.27 14.87
C GLY A 26 13.24 -1.15 14.46
N SER A 27 14.23 -2.01 14.13
CA SER A 27 14.02 -3.38 13.66
C SER A 27 13.34 -4.32 14.67
N GLY A 28 13.18 -3.91 15.93
CA GLY A 28 12.47 -4.68 16.95
C GLY A 28 10.94 -4.59 16.86
N TRP A 29 10.42 -3.63 16.10
CA TRP A 29 8.98 -3.36 15.95
C TRP A 29 8.41 -3.86 14.61
N ASP A 30 9.20 -4.63 13.85
CA ASP A 30 8.71 -5.32 12.64
C ASP A 30 7.77 -6.47 13.04
N LEU A 31 6.47 -6.17 13.20
CA LEU A 31 5.42 -7.18 13.42
C LEU A 31 5.46 -8.27 12.34
N VAL A 32 5.73 -7.87 11.10
CA VAL A 32 5.83 -8.80 9.96
C VAL A 32 7.05 -9.74 10.09
N SER A 33 8.15 -9.30 10.69
CA SER A 33 9.34 -10.14 10.90
C SER A 33 9.10 -11.25 11.94
N TYR A 34 8.22 -11.01 12.91
CA TYR A 34 7.82 -12.04 13.90
C TYR A 34 7.04 -13.21 13.31
N LEU A 35 6.48 -13.10 12.10
CA LEU A 35 5.78 -14.20 11.41
C LEU A 35 6.74 -15.27 10.84
N GLY A 36 8.05 -15.01 10.84
CA GLY A 36 9.09 -15.91 10.33
C GLY A 36 9.47 -15.61 8.88
N GLY A 37 10.78 -15.63 8.59
CA GLY A 37 11.37 -14.98 7.41
C GLY A 37 10.78 -15.34 6.04
N THR A 38 10.27 -16.55 5.86
CA THR A 38 9.61 -16.98 4.61
C THR A 38 8.22 -16.33 4.44
N LEU A 39 7.43 -16.25 5.52
CA LEU A 39 6.11 -15.61 5.52
C LEU A 39 6.25 -14.09 5.44
N SER A 40 7.22 -13.51 6.16
CA SER A 40 7.52 -12.08 6.12
C SER A 40 7.86 -11.62 4.70
N SER A 41 8.66 -12.39 3.97
CA SER A 41 9.03 -12.08 2.59
C SER A 41 7.82 -12.07 1.65
N LEU A 42 6.91 -13.05 1.80
CA LEU A 42 5.66 -13.07 1.03
C LEU A 42 4.79 -11.83 1.32
N VAL A 43 4.65 -11.45 2.59
CA VAL A 43 3.90 -10.25 2.99
C VAL A 43 4.52 -8.99 2.39
N TYR A 44 5.84 -8.82 2.46
CA TYR A 44 6.50 -7.65 1.86
C TYR A 44 6.32 -7.59 0.34
N ILE A 45 6.37 -8.74 -0.35
CA ILE A 45 6.10 -8.81 -1.79
C ILE A 45 4.66 -8.40 -2.09
N LEU A 46 3.68 -8.88 -1.32
CA LEU A 46 2.27 -8.51 -1.48
C LEU A 46 2.02 -7.01 -1.20
N VAL A 47 2.65 -6.46 -0.17
CA VAL A 47 2.59 -5.03 0.16
C VAL A 47 3.20 -4.20 -0.96
N GLY A 48 4.37 -4.59 -1.48
CA GLY A 48 5.02 -3.92 -2.61
C GLY A 48 4.18 -3.97 -3.89
N LEU A 49 3.61 -5.12 -4.22
CA LEU A 49 2.69 -5.27 -5.35
C LEU A 49 1.42 -4.42 -5.17
N SER A 50 0.89 -4.34 -3.95
CA SER A 50 -0.25 -3.46 -3.63
C SER A 50 0.12 -1.98 -3.84
N ALA A 51 1.33 -1.57 -3.44
CA ALA A 51 1.83 -0.22 -3.69
C ALA A 51 1.96 0.12 -5.17
N VAL A 52 2.53 -0.78 -5.97
CA VAL A 52 2.63 -0.58 -7.42
C VAL A 52 1.24 -0.52 -8.06
N TYR A 53 0.33 -1.43 -7.68
CA TYR A 53 -1.04 -1.44 -8.18
C TYR A 53 -1.77 -0.14 -7.84
N GLU A 54 -1.64 0.33 -6.60
CA GLU A 54 -2.27 1.54 -6.13
C GLU A 54 -1.71 2.76 -6.86
N ILE A 55 -0.39 2.91 -6.98
CA ILE A 55 0.25 4.00 -7.75
C ILE A 55 -0.22 4.01 -9.21
N ALA A 56 -0.24 2.85 -9.88
CA ALA A 56 -0.66 2.72 -11.27
C ALA A 56 -2.16 3.01 -11.48
N THR A 57 -2.98 2.73 -10.46
CA THR A 57 -4.44 2.79 -10.52
C THR A 57 -5.02 4.05 -9.85
N HIS A 58 -4.21 4.78 -9.09
CA HIS A 58 -4.59 5.97 -8.31
C HIS A 58 -5.13 7.08 -9.20
N LYS A 59 -4.51 7.33 -10.35
CA LYS A 59 -4.96 8.39 -11.29
C LYS A 59 -6.36 8.12 -11.87
N LYS A 60 -6.77 6.85 -11.96
CA LYS A 60 -8.08 6.43 -12.49
C LYS A 60 -9.18 6.36 -11.44
N ASN A 61 -8.83 6.21 -10.15
CA ASN A 61 -9.81 6.07 -9.06
C ASN A 61 -9.92 7.29 -8.15
N CYS A 62 -8.96 8.21 -8.19
CA CYS A 62 -9.03 9.44 -7.42
C CYS A 62 -9.96 10.46 -8.10
N LYS A 63 -11.15 10.68 -7.51
CA LYS A 63 -12.11 11.72 -7.92
C LYS A 63 -11.51 13.14 -7.95
N ASN A 64 -10.42 13.40 -7.21
CA ASN A 64 -9.77 14.70 -7.21
C ASN A 64 -8.79 14.88 -8.39
N CYS A 65 -8.25 13.79 -8.93
CA CYS A 65 -7.37 13.81 -10.11
C CYS A 65 -8.14 13.82 -11.44
N GLU A 66 -9.40 13.35 -11.46
CA GLU A 66 -10.29 13.44 -12.63
C GLU A 66 -10.55 14.90 -13.05
N LYS A 67 -10.70 15.80 -12.06
CA LYS A 67 -10.97 17.23 -12.31
C LYS A 67 -9.80 17.98 -12.96
N SER A 68 -8.59 17.41 -12.99
CA SER A 68 -7.39 18.06 -13.52
C SER A 68 -7.17 17.82 -15.02
N THR A 69 -8.03 17.03 -15.68
CA THR A 69 -7.95 16.77 -17.13
C THR A 69 -9.20 17.27 -17.87
N SER A 70 -9.96 18.19 -17.29
CA SER A 70 -10.81 19.05 -18.11
C SER A 70 -9.92 20.17 -18.66
N PRO A 71 -9.68 20.27 -19.98
CA PRO A 71 -9.19 21.52 -20.52
C PRO A 71 -10.18 22.60 -20.06
N ALA A 72 -9.65 23.69 -19.51
CA ALA A 72 -10.44 24.87 -19.24
C ALA A 72 -11.21 25.20 -20.52
N GLN A 73 -12.53 25.08 -20.46
CA GLN A 73 -13.47 25.68 -21.39
C GLN A 73 -13.99 26.93 -20.68
#